data_AF-A0A9D5UMV1-F1
#
_entry.id   AF-A0A9D5UMV1-F1
#
_cell.length_a   1.000
_cell.length_b   1.000
_cell.length_c   1.000
_cell.angle_alpha   90.00
_cell.angle_beta   90.00
_cell.angle_gamma   90.00
#
_symmetry.space_group_name_H-M   'P 1'
#
loop_
_entity.id
_entity.type
_entity.pdbx_description
1 polymer ?
#
loop_
_entity_poly.entity_id
_entity_poly.type
_entity_poly.pdbx_seq_one_letter_code
_entity_poly.pdbx_strand_id
1 'polypeptide(L)' 'RKVYRGTSDLEKQKIRQGNNQLNKVRCKVEHIYGVIKSKFGYRKVKYQGVKKNAQNIAALLAFANLYLASPKLIQMQT' A
#
# COMPACT_ATOMS: atom_id res chain seq x y z
N ARG A 1 -9.26 -12.39 19.20
CA ARG A 1 -10.08 -12.31 17.97
C ARG A 1 -11.12 -13.42 17.99
N LYS A 2 -12.41 -13.08 18.22
CA LYS A 2 -13.54 -14.03 18.39
C LYS A 2 -14.35 -14.29 17.09
N VAL A 3 -13.84 -13.89 15.93
CA VAL A 3 -14.66 -13.80 14.69
C VAL A 3 -15.07 -15.17 14.12
N TYR A 4 -14.41 -16.26 14.49
CA TYR A 4 -14.67 -17.61 13.97
C TYR A 4 -15.25 -18.57 15.03
N ARG A 5 -15.73 -18.06 16.16
CA ARG A 5 -16.30 -18.91 17.21
C ARG A 5 -17.71 -19.33 16.79
N GLY A 6 -17.91 -20.62 16.57
CA GLY A 6 -19.22 -21.19 16.18
C GLY A 6 -19.45 -21.32 14.67
N THR A 7 -18.51 -20.94 13.80
CA THR A 7 -18.63 -21.15 12.35
C THR A 7 -18.25 -22.59 11.96
N SER A 8 -18.88 -23.09 10.90
CA SER A 8 -18.56 -24.41 10.33
C SER A 8 -17.17 -24.42 9.70
N ASP A 9 -16.49 -25.56 9.65
CA ASP A 9 -15.12 -25.64 9.13
C ASP A 9 -15.03 -25.27 7.64
N LEU A 10 -16.09 -25.57 6.87
CA LEU A 10 -16.25 -25.14 5.48
C LEU A 10 -16.29 -23.61 5.35
N GLU A 11 -17.02 -22.92 6.22
CA GLU A 11 -17.06 -21.44 6.22
C GLU A 11 -15.71 -20.84 6.60
N LYS A 12 -15.02 -21.42 7.59
CA LYS A 12 -13.65 -20.99 7.94
C LYS A 12 -12.72 -21.13 6.73
N GLN A 13 -12.83 -22.22 5.97
CA GLN A 13 -12.02 -22.45 4.79
C GLN A 13 -12.33 -21.45 3.67
N LYS A 14 -13.62 -21.16 3.42
CA LYS A 14 -14.05 -20.12 2.46
C LYS A 14 -13.52 -18.73 2.83
N ILE A 15 -13.66 -18.33 4.09
CA ILE A 15 -13.15 -17.04 4.56
C ILE A 15 -11.62 -16.98 4.44
N ARG A 16 -10.92 -18.07 4.78
CA ARG A 16 -9.46 -18.17 4.61
C ARG A 16 -9.04 -18.03 3.16
N GLN A 17 -9.75 -18.64 2.22
CA GLN A 17 -9.49 -18.51 0.79
C GLN A 17 -9.70 -17.06 0.31
N GLY A 18 -10.79 -16.40 0.72
CA GLY A 18 -11.03 -14.98 0.40
C GLY A 18 -9.94 -14.07 0.98
N ASN A 19 -9.60 -14.26 2.26
CA ASN A 19 -8.54 -13.50 2.92
C ASN A 19 -7.18 -13.70 2.25
N ASN A 20 -6.85 -14.90 1.76
CA ASN A 20 -5.60 -15.13 1.05
C ASN A 20 -5.48 -14.29 -0.22
N GLN A 21 -6.57 -14.09 -0.96
CA GLN A 21 -6.57 -13.22 -2.14
C GLN A 21 -6.35 -11.76 -1.76
N LEU A 22 -7.07 -11.28 -0.75
CA LEU A 22 -6.93 -9.92 -0.23
C LEU A 22 -5.52 -9.66 0.32
N ASN A 23 -4.94 -10.63 1.03
CA ASN A 23 -3.59 -10.53 1.57
C ASN A 23 -2.53 -10.39 0.46
N LYS A 24 -2.67 -11.13 -0.65
CA LYS A 24 -1.77 -10.99 -1.81
C LYS A 24 -1.80 -9.57 -2.38
N VAL A 25 -2.98 -8.97 -2.49
CA VAL A 25 -3.15 -7.59 -2.96
C VAL A 25 -2.56 -6.60 -1.95
N ARG A 26 -2.85 -6.77 -0.65
CA ARG A 26 -2.33 -5.91 0.42
C ARG A 26 -0.82 -5.88 0.46
N CYS A 27 -0.14 -7.02 0.36
CA CYS A 27 1.32 -7.06 0.36
C CYS A 27 1.93 -6.19 -0.77
N LYS A 28 1.36 -6.24 -1.99
CA LYS A 28 1.82 -5.40 -3.10
C LYS A 28 1.62 -3.92 -2.84
N VAL A 29 0.45 -3.55 -2.33
CA VAL A 29 0.07 -2.17 -2.05
C VAL A 29 0.88 -1.59 -0.88
N GLU A 30 1.06 -2.34 0.20
CA GLU A 30 1.89 -1.97 1.35
C GLU A 30 3.34 -1.71 0.95
N HIS A 31 3.88 -2.48 0.00
CA HIS A 31 5.23 -2.27 -0.52
C HIS A 31 5.38 -0.89 -1.19
N ILE A 32 4.44 -0.53 -2.08
CA ILE A 32 4.43 0.78 -2.75
C ILE A 32 4.30 1.91 -1.71
N TYR A 33 3.40 1.77 -0.74
CA TYR A 33 3.26 2.75 0.34
C TYR A 33 4.53 2.85 1.21
N GLY A 34 5.24 1.75 1.42
CA GLY A 34 6.53 1.73 2.12
C GLY A 34 7.59 2.56 1.41
N VAL A 35 7.66 2.45 0.07
CA VAL A 35 8.54 3.28 -0.77
C VAL A 35 8.16 4.77 -0.67
N ILE A 36 6.88 5.10 -0.83
CA ILE A 36 6.38 6.48 -0.74
C ILE A 36 6.70 7.12 0.62
N LYS A 37 6.47 6.39 1.72
CA LYS A 37 6.68 6.92 3.07
C LYS A 37 8.16 7.01 3.45
N SER A 38 8.98 6.06 2.99
CA SER A 38 10.38 5.94 3.44
C SER A 38 11.35 6.62 2.48
N LYS A 39 11.26 6.32 1.17
CA LYS A 39 12.17 6.89 0.16
C LYS A 39 11.77 8.30 -0.22
N PHE A 40 10.48 8.54 -0.49
CA PHE A 40 9.98 9.87 -0.84
C PHE A 40 9.60 10.75 0.37
N GLY A 41 9.74 10.24 1.60
CA GLY A 41 9.54 11.03 2.82
C GLY A 41 8.11 11.50 3.09
N TYR A 42 7.09 10.97 2.39
CA TYR A 42 5.69 11.40 2.57
C TYR A 42 5.02 10.72 3.78
N ARG A 43 5.54 10.98 4.99
CA ARG A 43 4.99 10.43 6.24
C ARG A 43 3.84 11.26 6.81
N LYS A 44 3.81 12.57 6.53
CA LYS A 44 2.78 13.50 7.00
C LYS A 44 2.16 14.22 5.80
N VAL A 45 0.85 14.40 5.86
CA VAL A 45 0.10 15.20 4.89
C VAL A 45 0.45 16.67 5.10
N LYS A 46 0.58 17.45 4.02
CA LYS A 46 0.87 18.89 4.12
C LYS A 46 -0.41 19.65 4.49
N TYR A 47 -0.30 20.70 5.31
CA TYR A 47 -1.40 21.62 5.60
C TYR A 47 -1.67 22.55 4.39
N GLN A 48 -2.08 21.97 3.26
CA GLN A 48 -2.30 22.65 1.98
C GLN A 48 -3.68 22.34 1.35
N GLY A 49 -4.53 21.59 2.06
CA GLY A 49 -5.87 21.19 1.62
C GLY A 49 -5.92 19.85 0.87
N VAL A 50 -7.10 19.22 0.84
CA VAL A 50 -7.30 17.85 0.33
C VAL A 50 -6.92 17.72 -1.15
N LYS A 51 -7.32 18.68 -1.99
CA LYS A 51 -7.06 18.66 -3.44
C LYS A 51 -5.56 18.64 -3.76
N LYS A 52 -4.79 19.54 -3.13
CA LYS A 52 -3.32 19.64 -3.35
C LYS A 52 -2.59 18.40 -2.85
N ASN A 53 -3.03 17.84 -1.72
CA ASN A 53 -2.48 16.60 -1.20
C ASN A 53 -2.79 15.39 -2.11
N ALA A 54 -3.99 15.30 -2.67
CA ALA A 54 -4.36 14.24 -3.60
C ALA A 54 -3.48 14.28 -4.87
N GLN A 55 -3.27 15.46 -5.45
CA GLN A 55 -2.39 15.64 -6.61
C GLN A 55 -0.93 15.23 -6.29
N ASN A 56 -0.42 15.63 -5.11
CA ASN A 56 0.92 15.26 -4.68
C ASN A 56 1.07 13.74 -4.50
N ILE A 57 0.11 13.08 -3.83
CA ILE A 57 0.12 11.62 -3.67
C ILE A 57 0.04 10.91 -5.02
N ALA A 58 -0.78 11.39 -5.96
CA ALA A 58 -0.88 10.81 -7.30
C ALA A 58 0.47 10.86 -8.04
N ALA A 59 1.19 11.99 -7.98
CA ALA A 59 2.53 12.11 -8.54
C ALA A 59 3.54 11.16 -7.86
N LEU A 60 3.53 11.10 -6.52
CA LEU A 60 4.40 10.19 -5.76
C LEU A 60 4.12 8.71 -6.07
N LEU A 61 2.88 8.35 -6.35
CA LEU A 61 2.50 6.99 -6.71
C LEU A 61 3.04 6.61 -8.11
N ALA A 62 2.97 7.53 -9.07
CA ALA A 62 3.58 7.37 -10.37
C ALA A 62 5.12 7.21 -10.25
N PHE A 63 5.77 8.05 -9.45
CA PHE A 63 7.21 7.94 -9.20
C PHE A 63 7.59 6.66 -8.45
N ALA A 64 6.78 6.20 -7.50
CA ALA A 64 7.02 4.94 -6.81
C ALA A 64 6.96 3.75 -7.76
N ASN A 65 5.99 3.74 -8.69
CA ASN A 65 5.92 2.71 -9.72
C ASN A 65 7.15 2.72 -10.63
N LEU A 66 7.61 3.91 -11.06
CA LEU A 66 8.83 4.04 -11.85
C LEU A 66 10.09 3.63 -11.06
N TYR A 67 10.18 3.98 -9.78
CA TYR A 67 11.29 3.59 -8.90
C TYR A 67 11.36 2.07 -8.74
N LEU A 68 10.22 1.40 -8.60
CA LEU A 68 10.14 -0.05 -8.53
C LEU A 68 10.49 -0.73 -9.87
N ALA A 69 10.14 -0.11 -11.00
CA ALA A 69 10.49 -0.61 -12.32
C ALA A 69 11.97 -0.37 -12.68
N SER A 70 12.58 0.72 -12.18
CA SER A 70 13.95 1.12 -12.54
C SER A 70 14.61 1.93 -11.41
N PRO A 71 15.09 1.27 -10.34
CA PRO A 71 15.64 1.95 -9.16
C PRO A 71 16.95 2.70 -9.42
N LYS A 72 17.63 2.42 -10.54
CA LYS A 72 18.87 3.11 -10.95
C LYS A 72 18.63 4.50 -11.55
N LEU A 73 17.44 4.75 -12.11
CA LEU A 73 17.13 6.02 -12.79
C LEU A 73 16.63 7.09 -11.82
N ILE A 74 15.90 6.66 -10.77
CA ILE A 74 15.34 7.55 -9.75
C ILE A 74 16.17 7.36 -8.49
N GLN A 75 17.41 7.85 -8.53
CA GLN A 75 18.19 8.04 -7.31
C GLN A 75 17.73 9.35 -6.68
N MET A 76 16.97 9.25 -5.58
CA MET A 76 16.70 10.41 -4.74
C MET A 76 18.01 10.77 -4.02
N GLN A 77 18.69 11.80 -4.49
CA GLN A 77 19.83 12.38 -3.76
C GLN A 77 19.30 12.96 -2.45
N THR A 78 19.80 12.44 -1.33
CA THR A 78 19.50 12.90 0.04
C THR A 78 20.36 14.07 0.43
#